data_AF-A0A5B8LMI6-F1
#
_entry.id   AF-A0A5B8LMI6-F1
#
_cell.length_a   1.000
_cell.length_b   1.000
_cell.length_c   1.000
_cell.angle_alpha   90.00
_cell.angle_beta   90.00
_cell.angle_gamma   90.00
#
_symmetry.space_group_name_H-M   'P 1'
#
loop_
_entity.id
_entity.type
_entity.pdbx_description
1 polymer ?
#
loop_
_entity_poly.entity_id
_entity_poly.type
_entity_poly.pdbx_seq_one_letter_code
_entity_poly.pdbx_strand_id
1 'polypeptide(L)'
;MTDMFKTILATSVAAASLAVVAVPAQAANGNISCDVGAPIAGAEDMISQELTAMGYDVDGVEEWNNCVRAFVVKADGSLGMVFFEPGSLKLLGAA
;
A
#
# COMPACT_ATOMS: atom_id res chain seq x y z
N MET A 1 16.30 42.52 46.04
CA MET A 1 17.24 41.44 46.36
C MET A 1 16.46 40.13 46.22
N THR A 2 16.14 39.77 44.98
CA THR A 2 16.80 38.72 44.17
C THR A 2 16.45 37.31 44.65
N ASP A 3 15.97 36.52 43.70
CA ASP A 3 15.92 35.05 43.66
C ASP A 3 14.79 34.33 44.39
N MET A 4 13.62 34.33 43.75
CA MET A 4 12.71 33.18 43.80
C MET A 4 12.29 32.75 42.39
N PHE A 5 13.24 32.75 41.44
CA PHE A 5 13.12 32.11 40.12
C PHE A 5 13.75 30.71 40.15
N LYS A 6 13.39 29.88 41.14
CA LYS A 6 13.84 28.50 41.17
C LYS A 6 12.65 27.57 41.34
N THR A 7 12.50 26.73 40.31
CA THR A 7 11.76 25.48 40.32
C THR A 7 10.25 25.61 40.17
N ILE A 8 9.74 25.66 38.94
CA ILE A 8 8.67 24.74 38.48
C ILE A 8 8.84 24.54 36.96
N LEU A 9 9.60 23.51 36.58
CA LEU A 9 9.52 22.90 35.26
C LEU A 9 8.14 22.25 35.16
N ALA A 10 7.19 22.94 34.52
CA ALA A 10 5.88 22.40 34.21
C ALA A 10 6.02 21.37 33.09
N THR A 11 6.19 20.12 33.51
CA THR A 11 5.54 18.92 32.99
C THR A 11 5.13 18.98 31.53
N SER A 12 5.96 18.35 30.71
CA SER A 12 5.66 17.79 29.40
C SER A 12 4.28 17.14 29.37
N VAL A 13 3.34 17.78 28.68
CA VAL A 13 2.06 17.18 28.32
C VAL A 13 2.37 16.09 27.31
N ALA A 14 2.19 14.84 27.73
CA ALA A 14 2.14 13.70 26.84
C ALA A 14 0.99 13.93 25.85
N ALA A 15 1.32 14.41 24.65
CA ALA A 15 0.38 14.46 23.54
C ALA A 15 -0.08 13.03 23.30
N ALA A 16 -1.36 12.81 23.57
CA ALA A 16 -2.03 11.54 23.50
C ALA A 16 -1.64 10.81 22.22
N SER A 17 -1.11 9.62 22.40
CA SER A 17 -0.92 8.60 21.40
C SER A 17 -2.27 8.26 20.76
N LEU A 18 -2.71 9.06 19.79
CA LEU A 18 -3.49 8.53 18.69
C LEU A 18 -2.51 7.63 17.92
N ALA A 19 -2.45 6.38 18.34
CA ALA A 19 -2.05 5.28 17.48
C ALA A 19 -3.12 5.18 16.37
N VAL A 20 -3.16 6.19 15.50
CA VAL A 20 -3.39 5.94 14.09
C VAL A 20 -2.27 4.96 13.79
N VAL A 21 -2.62 3.69 13.71
CA VAL A 21 -1.82 2.73 12.97
C VAL A 21 -1.81 3.25 11.54
N ALA A 22 -0.98 4.25 11.31
CA ALA A 22 -0.25 4.38 10.06
C ALA A 22 0.55 3.09 10.02
N VAL A 23 -0.14 2.01 9.61
CA VAL A 23 0.51 0.96 8.86
C VAL A 23 1.31 1.77 7.85
N PRO A 24 2.64 1.68 7.87
CA PRO A 24 3.39 2.38 6.85
C PRO A 24 2.74 1.89 5.57
N ALA A 25 2.27 2.82 4.73
CA ALA A 25 2.18 2.53 3.32
C ALA A 25 3.62 2.15 3.01
N GLN A 26 3.93 0.85 3.09
CA GLN A 26 5.21 0.35 2.68
C GLN A 26 5.11 0.48 1.19
N ALA A 27 5.34 1.70 0.69
CA ALA A 27 5.83 1.93 -0.64
C ALA A 27 6.85 0.81 -0.82
N ALA A 28 6.52 -0.11 -1.72
CA ALA A 28 7.32 -1.27 -1.96
C ALA A 28 8.66 -0.78 -2.52
N ASN A 29 9.56 -0.40 -1.61
CA ASN A 29 10.97 -0.11 -1.85
C ASN A 29 11.73 -1.44 -1.96
N GLY A 30 11.06 -2.48 -2.45
CA GLY A 30 11.65 -3.75 -2.80
C GLY A 30 11.57 -3.88 -4.31
N ASN A 31 12.63 -4.36 -4.92
CA ASN A 31 12.61 -4.89 -6.28
C ASN A 31 11.51 -5.98 -6.39
N ILE A 32 10.25 -5.59 -6.55
CA ILE A 32 9.16 -6.50 -6.91
C ILE A 32 9.40 -6.83 -8.38
N SER A 33 10.06 -7.97 -8.60
CA SER A 33 10.25 -8.57 -9.90
C SER A 33 9.59 -9.95 -9.85
N CYS A 34 8.69 -10.20 -10.79
CA CYS A 34 8.04 -11.49 -10.91
C CYS A 34 8.83 -12.36 -11.88
N ASP A 35 8.84 -13.67 -11.62
CA ASP A 35 9.37 -14.62 -12.58
C ASP A 35 8.36 -14.75 -13.73
N VAL A 36 8.83 -14.55 -14.97
CA VAL A 36 8.02 -14.52 -16.19
C VAL A 36 7.49 -15.92 -16.51
N GLY A 37 6.34 -16.27 -15.94
CA GLY A 37 5.62 -17.51 -16.24
C GLY A 37 4.52 -17.36 -17.29
N ALA A 38 3.88 -16.20 -17.38
CA ALA A 38 2.75 -15.94 -18.29
C ALA A 38 2.80 -14.52 -18.88
N PRO A 39 2.46 -14.34 -20.17
CA PRO A 39 2.39 -13.00 -20.78
C PRO A 39 1.26 -12.18 -20.14
N ILE A 40 1.61 -11.01 -19.60
CA ILE A 40 0.64 -10.04 -19.05
C ILE A 40 0.07 -9.18 -20.17
N ALA A 41 0.94 -8.71 -21.08
CA ALA A 41 0.57 -7.86 -22.19
C ALA A 41 -0.53 -8.51 -23.06
N GLY A 42 -1.70 -7.86 -23.14
CA GLY A 42 -2.88 -8.35 -23.86
C GLY A 42 -3.79 -9.29 -23.06
N ALA A 43 -3.44 -9.60 -21.80
CA ALA A 43 -4.29 -10.32 -20.85
C ALA A 43 -4.82 -9.42 -19.73
N GLU A 44 -4.54 -8.12 -19.78
CA GLU A 44 -4.91 -7.12 -18.77
C GLU A 44 -6.41 -7.15 -18.43
N ASP A 45 -7.28 -7.17 -19.45
CA ASP A 45 -8.73 -7.24 -19.27
C ASP A 45 -9.18 -8.54 -18.59
N MET A 46 -8.52 -9.67 -18.89
CA MET A 46 -8.85 -10.95 -18.25
C MET A 46 -8.40 -10.96 -16.80
N ILE A 47 -7.19 -10.46 -16.53
CA ILE A 47 -6.64 -10.37 -15.18
C ILE A 47 -7.48 -9.43 -14.31
N SER A 48 -7.91 -8.29 -14.84
CA SER A 48 -8.80 -7.36 -14.14
C SER A 48 -10.14 -8.03 -13.77
N GLN A 49 -10.72 -8.79 -14.71
CA GLN A 49 -11.94 -9.57 -14.45
C GLN A 49 -11.74 -10.66 -13.39
N GLU A 50 -10.61 -11.38 -13.40
CA GLU A 50 -10.31 -12.37 -12.37
C GLU A 50 -10.11 -11.72 -10.99
N LEU A 51 -9.39 -10.61 -10.91
CA LEU A 51 -9.24 -9.85 -9.66
C LEU A 51 -10.60 -9.37 -9.14
N THR A 52 -11.47 -8.91 -10.03
CA THR A 52 -12.85 -8.53 -9.71
C THR A 52 -13.66 -9.72 -9.22
N ALA A 53 -13.53 -10.88 -9.85
CA ALA A 53 -14.18 -12.12 -9.43
C ALA A 53 -13.67 -12.61 -8.05
N MET A 54 -12.41 -12.30 -7.69
CA MET A 54 -11.85 -12.54 -6.36
C MET A 54 -12.32 -11.51 -5.31
N GLY A 55 -13.04 -10.45 -5.73
CA GLY A 55 -13.60 -9.43 -4.85
C GLY A 55 -12.72 -8.18 -4.69
N TYR A 56 -11.73 -7.97 -5.55
CA TYR A 56 -10.98 -6.71 -5.62
C TYR A 56 -11.67 -5.76 -6.59
N ASP A 57 -11.94 -4.53 -6.17
CA ASP A 57 -12.46 -3.50 -7.06
C ASP A 57 -11.30 -2.86 -7.82
N VAL A 58 -11.08 -3.25 -9.07
CA VAL A 58 -9.89 -2.87 -9.85
C VAL A 58 -10.27 -1.86 -10.93
N ASP A 59 -9.65 -0.68 -10.92
CA ASP A 59 -9.81 0.37 -11.92
C ASP A 59 -9.03 0.05 -13.21
N GLY A 60 -7.88 -0.62 -13.07
CA GLY A 60 -7.08 -1.08 -14.19
C GLY A 60 -5.91 -1.95 -13.73
N VAL A 61 -5.32 -2.66 -14.68
CA VAL A 61 -4.08 -3.41 -14.46
C VAL A 61 -3.04 -3.01 -15.52
N GLU A 62 -1.78 -2.96 -15.11
CA GLU A 62 -0.65 -2.64 -15.97
C GLU A 62 0.50 -3.60 -15.69
N GLU A 63 1.35 -3.82 -16.68
CA GLU A 63 2.59 -4.57 -16.48
C GLU A 63 3.65 -3.69 -15.81
N TRP A 64 4.26 -4.18 -14.73
CA TRP A 64 5.35 -3.51 -14.04
C TRP A 64 6.41 -4.50 -13.55
N ASN A 65 7.63 -4.41 -14.07
CA ASN A 65 8.73 -5.35 -13.75
C ASN A 65 8.31 -6.83 -13.91
N ASN A 66 7.58 -7.14 -14.99
CA ASN A 66 6.96 -8.44 -15.25
C ASN A 66 5.88 -8.88 -14.25
N CYS A 67 5.41 -7.98 -13.38
CA CYS A 67 4.30 -8.23 -12.47
C CYS A 67 3.02 -7.55 -12.96
N VAL A 68 1.88 -8.06 -12.49
CA VAL A 68 0.60 -7.37 -12.63
C VAL A 68 0.56 -6.27 -11.58
N ARG A 69 0.53 -5.00 -11.97
CA ARG A 69 0.17 -3.89 -11.09
C ARG A 69 -1.30 -3.57 -11.28
N ALA A 70 -2.12 -3.86 -10.28
CA ALA A 70 -3.53 -3.50 -10.25
C ALA A 70 -3.76 -2.22 -9.45
N PHE A 71 -4.64 -1.36 -9.94
CA PHE A 71 -5.12 -0.19 -9.21
C PHE A 71 -6.44 -0.56 -8.53
N VAL A 72 -6.37 -0.85 -7.24
CA VAL A 72 -7.55 -1.26 -6.47
C VAL A 72 -8.20 -0.03 -5.85
N VAL A 73 -9.49 0.18 -6.11
CA VAL A 73 -10.29 1.21 -5.46
C VAL A 73 -10.56 0.78 -4.02
N LYS A 74 -10.09 1.59 -3.07
CA LYS A 74 -10.30 1.36 -1.64
C LYS A 74 -11.66 1.92 -1.21
N ALA A 75 -12.11 1.53 -0.03
CA ALA A 75 -13.39 1.98 0.54
C ALA A 75 -13.47 3.51 0.76
N ASP A 76 -12.34 4.21 0.84
CA ASP A 76 -12.26 5.67 0.92
C ASP A 76 -12.31 6.36 -0.46
N GLY A 77 -12.44 5.59 -1.55
CA GLY A 77 -12.42 6.08 -2.93
C GLY A 77 -11.02 6.37 -3.47
N SER A 78 -9.98 6.13 -2.68
CA SER A 78 -8.59 6.26 -3.12
C SER A 78 -8.14 5.02 -3.89
N LEU A 79 -7.25 5.21 -4.86
CA LEU A 79 -6.59 4.10 -5.54
C LEU A 79 -5.41 3.57 -4.71
N GLY A 80 -5.36 2.26 -4.50
CA GLY A 80 -4.21 1.53 -3.97
C GLY A 80 -3.50 0.79 -5.09
N MET A 81 -2.17 0.87 -5.12
CA MET A 81 -1.41 0.07 -6.06
C MET A 81 -1.14 -1.28 -5.43
N VAL A 82 -1.49 -2.36 -6.13
CA VAL A 82 -1.31 -3.72 -5.64
C VAL A 82 -0.60 -4.54 -6.70
N PHE A 83 0.45 -5.26 -6.30
CA PHE A 83 1.24 -6.09 -7.19
C PHE A 83 0.85 -7.55 -7.02
N PHE A 84 0.61 -8.22 -8.15
CA PHE A 84 0.28 -9.64 -8.23
C PHE A 84 1.25 -10.38 -9.15
N GLU A 85 1.45 -11.66 -8.86
CA GLU A 85 2.26 -12.56 -9.68
C GLU A 85 1.52 -12.97 -10.97
N PRO A 86 2.14 -12.89 -12.16
CA PRO A 86 1.57 -13.42 -13.40
C PRO A 86 1.25 -14.91 -13.29
N GLY A 87 0.04 -15.30 -13.69
CA GLY A 87 -0.41 -16.69 -13.73
C GLY A 87 -0.98 -17.23 -12.42
N SER A 88 -0.34 -16.94 -11.29
CA SER A 88 -0.85 -17.35 -9.96
C SER A 88 -1.83 -16.33 -9.35
N LEU A 89 -1.81 -15.07 -9.82
CA LEU A 89 -2.52 -13.92 -9.22
C LEU A 89 -2.31 -13.80 -7.71
N LYS A 90 -1.14 -14.26 -7.23
CA LYS A 90 -0.79 -14.21 -5.83
C LYS A 90 -0.40 -12.79 -5.46
N LEU A 91 -0.96 -12.27 -4.38
CA LEU A 91 -0.59 -10.97 -3.83
C LEU A 91 0.89 -10.96 -3.43
N LEU A 92 1.66 -10.05 -4.02
CA LEU A 92 3.08 -9.86 -3.72
C LEU A 92 3.32 -8.67 -2.79
N GLY A 93 2.45 -7.66 -2.88
CA GLY A 93 2.51 -6.48 -2.01
C GLY A 93 1.57 -5.38 -2.49
N ALA A 94 1.39 -4.35 -1.69
CA ALA A 94 0.66 -3.14 -2.04
C ALA A 94 1.51 -1.91 -1.71
N ALA A 95 1.40 -0.86 -2.52
CA ALA A 95 2.08 0.43 -2.38
C ALA A 95 1.06 1.56 -2.14
#